data_AF-A0AAQ2ERI7-F1
#
_entry.id   AF-A0AAQ2ERI7-F1
#
_cell.length_a   1.000
_cell.length_b   1.000
_cell.length_c   1.000
_cell.angle_alpha   90.00
_cell.angle_beta   90.00
_cell.angle_gamma   90.00
#
_symmetry.space_group_name_H-M   'P 1'
#
loop_
_entity.id
_entity.type
_entity.pdbx_description
1 polymer ?
#
loop_
_entity_poly.entity_id
_entity_poly.type
_entity_poly.pdbx_seq_one_letter_code
_entity_poly.pdbx_strand_id
1 'polypeptide(L)'
;MLGEGTLSNTEVGEKKKWWENRVLRSVDNLKLWHDNPRLDPANNLITVRDYVEELIADPTDEKNFIALIKSIATRGFLSFDPIVVWQNEDKHFVVAEGNRRVMALKLLRAPEKAPLSIRKTVVHLSRGIDRDEIEKIRVCLAPSYEESRWYILQRHSPSASNQIRWQRLQQQRFIISVYDSVGQNVEETINITGFNRSAIIDALRYVKIRDIATRQEITALLTVAERELVYSHRINMTVLERWFGNSQVREHWHIKFEEDGVTINADPSTFYVAYARLLKLMFDKNNELGFLVNTRTIDSKFQQIFDYLPEVKSLDEAQSDAAQSTPLLECSGEAEKEKPAGSDKDEDEEIKPDRISSKGNPKRRQLTDKYHAITAKSYKINALFYELQKLPVFRYQNVSAASIRIFLELAVDEYIESSELVPEITRRLNKGFHEVSLSQKLSTLHGEFIDDRDANKVIKQLLTFNNDHSLNTLNEYVHGKKLHKVEAQFLNRFWDMLSPLFGVLIGLKEV
;
A
#
# COMPACT_ATOMS: atom_id res chain seq x y z
N MET A 1 79.16 -21.84 40.08
CA MET A 1 78.83 -20.85 39.03
C MET A 1 77.41 -21.14 38.59
N LEU A 2 76.48 -20.29 39.00
CA LEU A 2 75.09 -20.28 38.55
C LEU A 2 75.08 -19.61 37.17
N GLY A 3 74.58 -20.32 36.16
CA GLY A 3 74.30 -19.80 34.84
C GLY A 3 72.83 -20.00 34.56
N GLU A 4 72.10 -18.90 34.47
CA GLU A 4 70.68 -18.82 34.14
C GLU A 4 70.42 -19.32 32.71
N GLY A 5 69.38 -20.16 32.57
CA GLY A 5 68.81 -20.54 31.29
C GLY A 5 67.31 -20.25 31.32
N THR A 6 66.94 -19.04 30.92
CA THR A 6 65.58 -18.59 30.67
C THR A 6 65.01 -19.36 29.47
N LEU A 7 64.11 -20.30 29.72
CA LEU A 7 63.26 -20.89 28.67
C LEU A 7 62.11 -19.92 28.40
N SER A 8 62.26 -19.11 27.35
CA SER A 8 61.18 -18.35 26.74
C SER A 8 60.23 -19.31 26.02
N ASN A 9 59.17 -19.74 26.69
CA ASN A 9 58.03 -20.40 26.06
C ASN A 9 57.10 -19.31 25.48
N THR A 10 57.41 -18.82 24.28
CA THR A 10 56.43 -18.10 23.46
C THR A 10 55.56 -19.11 22.73
N GLU A 11 54.54 -19.62 23.42
CA GLU A 11 53.37 -20.19 22.76
C GLU A 11 52.60 -19.05 22.08
N VAL A 12 52.88 -18.81 20.80
CA VAL A 12 52.03 -18.00 19.93
C VAL A 12 50.79 -18.85 19.64
N GLY A 13 49.79 -18.76 20.51
CA GLY A 13 48.47 -19.35 20.23
C GLY A 13 47.90 -18.75 18.95
N GLU A 14 47.67 -19.59 17.93
CA GLU A 14 46.96 -19.19 16.72
C GLU A 14 45.63 -18.55 17.11
N LYS A 15 45.48 -17.24 16.85
CA LYS A 15 44.18 -16.56 16.98
C LYS A 15 43.20 -17.21 16.00
N LYS A 16 42.38 -18.14 16.49
CA LYS A 16 41.29 -18.76 15.73
C LYS A 16 40.46 -17.66 15.09
N LYS A 17 40.26 -17.76 13.78
CA LYS A 17 39.49 -16.78 13.02
C LYS A 17 38.02 -16.90 13.38
N TRP A 18 37.32 -15.77 13.47
CA TRP A 18 35.92 -15.77 13.95
C TRP A 18 34.98 -16.61 13.07
N TRP A 19 35.28 -16.71 11.77
CA TRP A 19 34.49 -17.50 10.82
C TRP A 19 34.66 -19.02 10.98
N GLU A 20 35.69 -19.48 11.70
CA GLU A 20 35.90 -20.89 12.02
C GLU A 20 35.12 -21.30 13.28
N ASN A 21 34.79 -20.34 14.15
CA ASN A 21 34.09 -20.60 15.40
C ASN A 21 32.56 -20.57 15.21
N ARG A 22 31.97 -21.77 15.10
CA ARG A 22 30.52 -21.94 14.94
C ARG A 22 29.86 -22.28 16.28
N VAL A 23 29.03 -21.38 16.79
CA VAL A 23 28.30 -21.52 18.07
C VAL A 23 26.82 -21.79 17.84
N LEU A 24 26.20 -22.59 18.71
CA LEU A 24 24.74 -22.80 18.67
C LEU A 24 24.00 -21.57 19.18
N ARG A 25 22.96 -21.14 18.45
CA ARG A 25 22.04 -20.08 18.85
C ARG A 25 20.60 -20.47 18.54
N SER A 26 19.70 -20.10 19.45
CA SER A 26 18.25 -20.25 19.22
C SER A 26 17.82 -19.40 18.04
N VAL A 27 17.11 -20.02 17.09
CA VAL A 27 16.55 -19.35 15.91
C VAL A 27 15.61 -18.23 16.33
N ASP A 28 14.84 -18.40 17.40
CA ASP A 28 13.86 -17.42 17.86
C ASP A 28 14.54 -16.16 18.40
N ASN A 29 15.72 -16.29 19.00
CA ASN A 29 16.50 -15.17 19.56
C ASN A 29 17.30 -14.39 18.52
N LEU A 30 17.52 -14.94 17.32
CA LEU A 30 18.18 -14.22 16.24
C LEU A 30 17.31 -13.07 15.74
N LYS A 31 17.85 -11.86 15.70
CA LYS A 31 17.20 -10.68 15.14
C LYS A 31 17.52 -10.57 13.66
N LEU A 32 16.50 -10.25 12.86
CA LEU A 32 16.68 -9.95 11.45
C LEU A 32 17.36 -8.59 11.31
N TRP A 33 18.22 -8.44 10.31
CA TRP A 33 18.89 -7.18 10.06
C TRP A 33 17.93 -6.19 9.39
N HIS A 34 17.59 -5.13 10.12
CA HIS A 34 16.71 -4.06 9.68
C HIS A 34 17.26 -3.33 8.44
N ASP A 35 18.53 -2.95 8.47
CA ASP A 35 19.18 -2.18 7.38
C ASP A 35 19.69 -3.07 6.23
N ASN A 36 19.13 -4.28 6.10
CA ASN A 36 19.49 -5.18 5.02
C ASN A 36 19.15 -4.53 3.66
N PRO A 37 20.10 -4.40 2.73
CA PRO A 37 19.87 -3.72 1.46
C PRO A 37 18.77 -4.32 0.57
N ARG A 38 18.28 -5.53 0.89
CA ARG A 38 17.13 -6.15 0.22
C ARG A 38 15.78 -5.57 0.61
N LEU A 39 15.73 -4.90 1.75
CA LEU A 39 14.51 -4.33 2.32
C LEU A 39 14.47 -2.84 1.99
N ASP A 40 13.26 -2.28 1.92
CA ASP A 40 13.13 -0.84 1.77
C ASP A 40 13.28 -0.14 3.12
N PRO A 41 14.25 0.79 3.30
CA PRO A 41 14.47 1.47 4.59
C PRO A 41 13.31 2.38 5.00
N ALA A 42 12.38 2.71 4.10
CA ALA A 42 11.18 3.46 4.43
C ALA A 42 10.14 2.62 5.21
N ASN A 43 10.22 1.29 5.11
CA ASN A 43 9.26 0.40 5.76
C ASN A 43 9.68 0.13 7.21
N ASN A 44 8.77 0.38 8.16
CA ASN A 44 8.99 0.05 9.56
C ASN A 44 8.72 -1.45 9.80
N LEU A 45 9.75 -2.27 9.58
CA LEU A 45 9.65 -3.73 9.68
C LEU A 45 9.95 -4.20 11.11
N ILE A 46 8.91 -4.64 11.82
CA ILE A 46 9.01 -5.04 13.24
C ILE A 46 8.91 -6.55 13.38
N THR A 47 7.91 -7.16 12.73
CA THR A 47 7.57 -8.57 12.89
C THR A 47 8.15 -9.42 11.77
N VAL A 48 8.36 -10.72 12.03
CA VAL A 48 8.80 -11.67 11.00
C VAL A 48 7.88 -11.67 9.79
N ARG A 49 6.58 -11.38 9.97
CA ARG A 49 5.62 -11.28 8.87
C ARG A 49 6.00 -10.11 7.95
N ASP A 50 6.25 -8.94 8.51
CA ASP A 50 6.57 -7.70 7.79
C ASP A 50 7.82 -7.92 6.90
N TYR A 51 8.89 -8.48 7.50
CA TYR A 51 10.12 -8.79 6.78
C TYR A 51 9.90 -9.76 5.60
N VAL A 52 9.01 -10.75 5.79
CA VAL A 52 8.73 -11.74 4.75
C VAL A 52 7.82 -11.16 3.68
N GLU A 53 6.82 -10.35 4.03
CA GLU A 53 5.95 -9.63 3.08
C GLU A 53 6.77 -8.75 2.13
N GLU A 54 7.71 -7.97 2.68
CA GLU A 54 8.65 -7.17 1.90
C GLU A 54 9.51 -8.05 0.98
N LEU A 55 10.08 -9.14 1.52
CA LEU A 55 10.92 -10.05 0.75
C LEU A 55 10.16 -10.70 -0.43
N ILE A 56 8.92 -11.12 -0.23
CA ILE A 56 8.13 -11.87 -1.22
C ILE A 56 7.22 -11.00 -2.07
N ALA A 57 7.36 -9.67 -2.03
CA ALA A 57 6.50 -8.76 -2.76
C ALA A 57 6.50 -8.97 -4.30
N ASP A 58 7.47 -9.70 -4.87
CA ASP A 58 7.50 -10.09 -6.28
C ASP A 58 7.33 -11.61 -6.44
N PRO A 59 6.59 -12.10 -7.45
CA PRO A 59 6.38 -13.53 -7.68
C PRO A 59 7.65 -14.37 -7.80
N THR A 60 8.74 -13.82 -8.33
CA THR A 60 10.03 -14.52 -8.47
C THR A 60 10.68 -14.73 -7.11
N ASP A 61 10.72 -13.69 -6.28
CA ASP A 61 11.26 -13.78 -4.92
C ASP A 61 10.39 -14.66 -4.03
N GLU A 62 9.06 -14.59 -4.17
CA GLU A 62 8.12 -15.49 -3.52
C GLU A 62 8.42 -16.96 -3.89
N LYS A 63 8.52 -17.26 -5.19
CA LYS A 63 8.86 -18.61 -5.68
C LYS A 63 10.19 -19.09 -5.13
N ASN A 64 11.22 -18.24 -5.16
CA ASN A 64 12.55 -18.55 -4.65
C ASN A 64 12.55 -18.79 -3.13
N PHE A 65 11.77 -18.01 -2.38
CA PHE A 65 11.64 -18.15 -0.94
C PHE A 65 10.85 -19.40 -0.56
N ILE A 66 9.74 -19.70 -1.24
CA ILE A 66 8.99 -20.96 -1.04
C ILE A 66 9.87 -22.17 -1.37
N ALA A 67 10.66 -22.11 -2.44
CA ALA A 67 11.62 -23.17 -2.78
C ALA A 67 12.65 -23.40 -1.66
N LEU A 68 13.14 -22.31 -1.03
CA LEU A 68 14.03 -22.39 0.12
C LEU A 68 13.35 -23.06 1.33
N ILE A 69 12.13 -22.64 1.69
CA ILE A 69 11.37 -23.25 2.80
C ILE A 69 11.15 -24.74 2.53
N LYS A 70 10.76 -25.10 1.30
CA LYS A 70 10.55 -26.50 0.90
C LYS A 70 11.83 -27.32 1.00
N SER A 71 12.97 -26.76 0.59
CA SER A 71 14.27 -27.43 0.72
C SER A 71 14.61 -27.71 2.18
N ILE A 72 14.45 -26.73 3.06
CA ILE A 72 14.70 -26.89 4.50
C ILE A 72 13.73 -27.92 5.10
N ALA A 73 12.44 -27.84 4.79
CA ALA A 73 11.43 -28.77 5.30
C ALA A 73 11.66 -30.23 4.87
N THR A 74 12.28 -30.45 3.70
CA THR A 74 12.49 -31.81 3.15
C THR A 74 13.85 -32.42 3.51
N ARG A 75 14.89 -31.60 3.68
CA ARG A 75 16.28 -32.06 3.89
C ARG A 75 16.85 -31.67 5.25
N GLY A 76 16.07 -30.98 6.08
CA GLY A 76 16.57 -30.30 7.26
C GLY A 76 17.39 -29.05 6.93
N PHE A 77 17.84 -28.36 7.98
CA PHE A 77 18.69 -27.18 7.82
C PHE A 77 20.16 -27.56 7.61
N LEU A 78 20.64 -27.41 6.38
CA LEU A 78 22.04 -27.69 6.03
C LEU A 78 22.91 -26.45 6.25
N SER A 79 23.76 -26.48 7.27
CA SER A 79 24.64 -25.36 7.63
C SER A 79 25.94 -25.30 6.82
N PHE A 80 25.96 -25.68 5.53
CA PHE A 80 27.21 -25.63 4.74
C PHE A 80 27.72 -24.20 4.62
N ASP A 81 26.88 -23.32 4.07
CA ASP A 81 27.10 -21.88 4.15
C ASP A 81 26.78 -21.42 5.58
N PRO A 82 27.71 -20.77 6.29
CA PRO A 82 27.45 -20.29 7.64
C PRO A 82 26.36 -19.21 7.64
N ILE A 83 25.65 -19.10 8.74
CA ILE A 83 24.87 -17.91 9.10
C ILE A 83 25.82 -17.02 9.89
N VAL A 84 25.99 -15.77 9.46
CA VAL A 84 26.89 -14.82 10.13
C VAL A 84 26.04 -13.89 10.98
N VAL A 85 26.43 -13.77 12.25
CA VAL A 85 25.76 -12.90 13.22
C VAL A 85 26.78 -12.01 13.90
N TRP A 86 26.37 -10.82 14.33
CA TRP A 86 27.14 -10.03 15.28
C TRP A 86 26.27 -9.75 16.50
N GLN A 87 26.90 -9.40 17.61
CA GLN A 87 26.19 -8.94 18.80
C GLN A 87 26.14 -7.41 18.78
N ASN A 88 24.94 -6.83 18.80
CA ASN A 88 24.78 -5.38 18.86
C ASN A 88 25.02 -4.86 20.29
N GLU A 89 24.98 -3.54 20.46
CA GLU A 89 25.19 -2.88 21.76
C GLU A 89 24.19 -3.34 22.83
N ASP A 90 22.94 -3.63 22.44
CA ASP A 90 21.89 -4.18 23.30
C ASP A 90 22.05 -5.68 23.60
N LYS A 91 23.19 -6.27 23.26
CA LYS A 91 23.51 -7.70 23.44
C LYS A 91 22.62 -8.67 22.65
N HIS A 92 21.87 -8.19 21.65
CA HIS A 92 21.12 -9.02 20.73
C HIS A 92 22.00 -9.56 19.59
N PHE A 93 21.75 -10.79 19.17
CA PHE A 93 22.42 -11.38 18.01
C PHE A 93 21.65 -11.02 16.74
N VAL A 94 22.24 -10.18 15.89
CA VAL A 94 21.65 -9.72 14.62
C VAL A 94 22.28 -10.48 13.45
N VAL A 95 21.47 -10.86 12.47
CA VAL A 95 21.89 -11.70 11.33
C VAL A 95 22.46 -10.83 10.20
N ALA A 96 23.78 -10.81 10.05
CA ALA A 96 24.48 -10.11 8.96
C ALA A 96 24.27 -10.80 7.61
N GLU A 97 24.45 -12.12 7.57
CA GLU A 97 24.25 -12.94 6.39
C GLU A 97 23.39 -14.14 6.74
N GLY A 98 22.47 -14.50 5.85
CA GLY A 98 21.56 -15.63 6.04
C GLY A 98 20.17 -15.23 6.48
N ASN A 99 19.81 -13.94 6.39
CA ASN A 99 18.50 -13.41 6.75
C ASN A 99 17.34 -14.23 6.17
N ARG A 100 17.37 -14.56 4.87
CA ARG A 100 16.33 -15.39 4.23
C ARG A 100 16.21 -16.80 4.84
N ARG A 101 17.35 -17.41 5.20
CA ARG A 101 17.37 -18.73 5.84
C ARG A 101 16.80 -18.66 7.25
N VAL A 102 17.16 -17.64 8.02
CA VAL A 102 16.62 -17.40 9.36
C VAL A 102 15.12 -17.10 9.31
N MET A 103 14.64 -16.29 8.36
CA MET A 103 13.21 -16.07 8.13
C MET A 103 12.48 -17.39 7.86
N ALA A 104 13.00 -18.23 6.94
CA ALA A 104 12.41 -19.53 6.63
C ALA A 104 12.34 -20.45 7.87
N LEU A 105 13.41 -20.52 8.67
CA LEU A 105 13.44 -21.30 9.91
C LEU A 105 12.42 -20.78 10.95
N LYS A 106 12.35 -19.46 11.13
CA LYS A 106 11.35 -18.84 12.02
C LYS A 106 9.92 -19.17 11.57
N LEU A 107 9.64 -19.13 10.27
CA LEU A 107 8.33 -19.50 9.73
C LEU A 107 8.00 -21.00 9.87
N LEU A 108 8.97 -21.89 9.70
CA LEU A 108 8.77 -23.33 9.91
C LEU A 108 8.49 -23.66 11.39
N ARG A 109 9.10 -22.93 12.33
CA ARG A 109 8.83 -23.05 13.77
C ARG A 109 7.48 -22.46 14.17
N ALA A 110 7.12 -21.31 13.62
CA ALA A 110 5.94 -20.52 13.95
C ALA A 110 5.13 -20.17 12.68
N PRO A 111 4.45 -21.15 12.05
CA PRO A 111 3.81 -21.00 10.74
C PRO A 111 2.65 -19.99 10.71
N GLU A 112 2.04 -19.69 11.85
CA GLU A 112 1.02 -18.65 12.01
C GLU A 112 1.56 -17.22 11.78
N LYS A 113 2.87 -17.02 11.93
CA LYS A 113 3.54 -15.75 11.65
C LYS A 113 3.74 -15.51 10.16
N ALA A 114 3.53 -16.51 9.31
CA ALA A 114 3.65 -16.35 7.86
C ALA A 114 2.63 -15.35 7.29
N PRO A 115 2.99 -14.62 6.20
CA PRO A 115 2.07 -13.78 5.44
C PRO A 115 0.88 -14.58 4.92
N LEU A 116 -0.28 -13.94 4.76
CA LEU A 116 -1.53 -14.62 4.36
C LEU A 116 -1.40 -15.34 3.01
N SER A 117 -0.66 -14.76 2.06
CA SER A 117 -0.42 -15.31 0.72
C SER A 117 0.23 -16.70 0.75
N ILE A 118 1.21 -16.90 1.63
CA ILE A 118 1.99 -18.15 1.70
C ILE A 118 1.68 -19.02 2.92
N ARG A 119 0.84 -18.55 3.86
CA ARG A 119 0.60 -19.22 5.15
C ARG A 119 0.17 -20.67 5.02
N LYS A 120 -0.75 -20.98 4.10
CA LYS A 120 -1.23 -22.35 3.87
C LYS A 120 -0.06 -23.29 3.50
N THR A 121 0.81 -22.84 2.61
CA THR A 121 2.00 -23.57 2.16
C THR A 121 2.97 -23.78 3.32
N VAL A 122 3.27 -22.73 4.08
CA VAL A 122 4.18 -22.82 5.24
C VAL A 122 3.64 -23.75 6.32
N VAL A 123 2.35 -23.67 6.66
CA VAL A 123 1.69 -24.58 7.61
C VAL A 123 1.83 -26.03 7.14
N HIS A 124 1.60 -26.31 5.86
CA HIS A 124 1.77 -27.65 5.32
C HIS A 124 3.23 -28.14 5.43
N LEU A 125 4.20 -27.32 5.01
CA LEU A 125 5.63 -27.67 5.07
C LEU A 125 6.13 -27.85 6.51
N SER A 126 5.63 -27.06 7.47
CA SER A 126 6.01 -27.15 8.89
C SER A 126 5.64 -28.48 9.54
N ARG A 127 4.73 -29.26 8.96
CA ARG A 127 4.34 -30.59 9.44
C ARG A 127 5.32 -31.69 9.03
N GLY A 128 6.14 -31.42 7.99
CA GLY A 128 7.09 -32.38 7.44
C GLY A 128 8.49 -32.32 8.07
N ILE A 129 8.72 -31.39 9.01
CA ILE A 129 10.00 -31.20 9.67
C ILE A 129 9.82 -31.22 11.19
N ASP A 130 10.77 -31.80 11.90
CA ASP A 130 10.83 -31.69 13.36
C ASP A 130 11.29 -30.27 13.75
N ARG A 131 10.48 -29.60 14.59
CA ARG A 131 10.75 -28.23 15.03
C ARG A 131 11.95 -28.15 15.96
N ASP A 132 12.27 -29.24 16.65
CA ASP A 132 13.38 -29.30 17.60
C ASP A 132 14.73 -29.34 16.87
N GLU A 133 14.79 -30.00 15.70
CA GLU A 133 15.98 -30.01 14.82
C GLU A 133 16.40 -28.61 14.34
N ILE A 134 15.43 -27.68 14.27
CA ILE A 134 15.66 -26.29 13.83
C ILE A 134 15.52 -25.28 14.97
N GLU A 135 15.43 -25.71 16.23
CA GLU A 135 15.38 -24.81 17.39
C GLU A 135 16.66 -24.00 17.54
N LYS A 136 17.81 -24.67 17.38
CA LYS A 136 19.13 -24.06 17.48
C LYS A 136 19.94 -24.36 16.23
N ILE A 137 20.58 -23.35 15.70
CA ILE A 137 21.45 -23.47 14.53
C ILE A 137 22.87 -23.01 14.86
N ARG A 138 23.84 -23.56 14.12
CA ARG A 138 25.23 -23.12 14.18
C ARG A 138 25.40 -21.81 13.42
N VAL A 139 25.90 -20.78 14.09
CA VAL A 139 26.19 -19.47 13.53
C VAL A 139 27.65 -19.09 13.76
N CYS A 140 28.24 -18.31 12.86
CA CYS A 140 29.55 -17.69 13.06
C CYS A 140 29.34 -16.32 13.71
N LEU A 141 30.01 -16.06 14.84
CA LEU A 141 29.91 -14.79 15.54
C LEU A 141 31.04 -13.86 15.07
N ALA A 142 30.68 -12.84 14.29
CA ALA A 142 31.60 -11.77 13.94
C ALA A 142 31.85 -10.84 15.14
N PRO A 143 33.08 -10.32 15.32
CA PRO A 143 33.39 -9.37 16.40
C PRO A 143 32.56 -8.08 16.35
N SER A 144 32.26 -7.61 15.14
CA SER A 144 31.40 -6.46 14.87
C SER A 144 30.68 -6.64 13.54
N TYR A 145 29.76 -5.74 13.22
CA TYR A 145 29.13 -5.70 11.90
C TYR A 145 30.17 -5.41 10.80
N GLU A 146 31.10 -4.48 11.06
CA GLU A 146 32.19 -4.08 10.17
C GLU A 146 33.04 -5.28 9.75
N GLU A 147 33.44 -6.11 10.72
CA GLU A 147 34.22 -7.32 10.49
C GLU A 147 33.48 -8.38 9.66
N SER A 148 32.15 -8.30 9.56
CA SER A 148 31.33 -9.19 8.74
C SER A 148 31.17 -8.72 7.28
N ARG A 149 31.44 -7.43 6.98
CA ARG A 149 31.12 -6.80 5.68
C ARG A 149 31.77 -7.51 4.49
N TRP A 150 33.05 -7.88 4.60
CA TRP A 150 33.75 -8.58 3.52
C TRP A 150 33.06 -9.89 3.14
N TYR A 151 32.49 -10.60 4.12
CA TYR A 151 31.79 -11.86 3.91
C TYR A 151 30.45 -11.63 3.20
N ILE A 152 29.71 -10.61 3.63
CA ILE A 152 28.45 -10.18 2.98
C ILE A 152 28.73 -9.85 1.50
N LEU A 153 29.78 -9.05 1.25
CA LEU A 153 30.20 -8.67 -0.10
C LEU A 153 30.58 -9.87 -0.96
N GLN A 154 31.35 -10.82 -0.42
CA GLN A 154 31.74 -12.02 -1.13
C GLN A 154 30.51 -12.82 -1.60
N ARG A 155 29.48 -12.94 -0.75
CA ARG A 155 28.23 -13.68 -1.08
C ARG A 155 27.31 -12.96 -2.07
N HIS A 156 27.51 -11.67 -2.28
CA HIS A 156 26.78 -10.89 -3.28
C HIS A 156 27.63 -10.50 -4.49
N SER A 157 28.87 -10.98 -4.55
CA SER A 157 29.75 -10.80 -5.71
C SER A 157 29.33 -11.67 -6.91
N PRO A 158 29.73 -11.29 -8.15
CA PRO A 158 29.51 -12.10 -9.35
C PRO A 158 30.16 -13.50 -9.30
N SER A 159 31.14 -13.72 -8.42
CA SER A 159 31.85 -14.99 -8.28
C SER A 159 31.11 -16.01 -7.41
N ALA A 160 30.07 -15.58 -6.67
CA ALA A 160 29.22 -16.48 -5.90
C ALA A 160 28.16 -17.12 -6.81
N SER A 161 28.42 -18.36 -7.29
CA SER A 161 27.57 -19.07 -8.26
C SER A 161 26.26 -19.60 -7.69
N ASN A 162 26.18 -19.89 -6.39
CA ASN A 162 25.05 -20.59 -5.77
C ASN A 162 24.16 -19.70 -4.88
N GLN A 163 24.31 -18.38 -4.93
CA GLN A 163 23.59 -17.44 -4.07
C GLN A 163 22.78 -16.43 -4.87
N ILE A 164 21.62 -16.01 -4.33
CA ILE A 164 20.85 -14.91 -4.94
C ILE A 164 21.59 -13.61 -4.67
N ARG A 165 22.09 -12.99 -5.74
CA ARG A 165 22.86 -11.74 -5.69
C ARG A 165 21.97 -10.57 -5.27
N TRP A 166 22.60 -9.48 -4.87
CA TRP A 166 21.90 -8.21 -4.74
C TRP A 166 21.47 -7.71 -6.12
N GLN A 167 20.28 -7.14 -6.19
CA GLN A 167 19.89 -6.31 -7.33
C GLN A 167 20.69 -5.01 -7.33
N ARG A 168 20.67 -4.28 -8.46
CA ARG A 168 21.50 -3.09 -8.65
C ARG A 168 21.28 -2.02 -7.58
N LEU A 169 20.01 -1.69 -7.26
CA LEU A 169 19.68 -0.74 -6.19
C LEU A 169 20.17 -1.19 -4.82
N GLN A 170 20.03 -2.49 -4.51
CA GLN A 170 20.45 -3.07 -3.24
C GLN A 170 21.98 -2.99 -3.06
N GLN A 171 22.74 -3.26 -4.13
CA GLN A 171 24.18 -3.07 -4.15
C GLN A 171 24.57 -1.60 -3.94
N GLN A 172 23.92 -0.67 -4.63
CA GLN A 172 24.20 0.77 -4.51
C GLN A 172 23.87 1.30 -3.11
N ARG A 173 22.74 0.89 -2.52
CA ARG A 173 22.38 1.22 -1.12
C ARG A 173 23.44 0.70 -0.13
N PHE A 174 23.97 -0.50 -0.35
CA PHE A 174 25.06 -1.00 0.49
C PHE A 174 26.31 -0.12 0.37
N ILE A 175 26.70 0.28 -0.84
CA ILE A 175 27.84 1.18 -1.06
C ILE A 175 27.63 2.50 -0.30
N ILE A 176 26.45 3.11 -0.41
CA ILE A 176 26.10 4.36 0.28
C ILE A 176 26.15 4.17 1.79
N SER A 177 25.62 3.06 2.32
CA SER A 177 25.69 2.78 3.76
C SER A 177 27.13 2.69 4.28
N VAL A 178 28.04 2.15 3.49
CA VAL A 178 29.47 2.10 3.85
C VAL A 178 30.08 3.50 3.76
N TYR A 179 29.81 4.23 2.68
CA TYR A 179 30.26 5.61 2.46
C TYR A 179 29.88 6.53 3.62
N ASP A 180 28.62 6.48 4.06
CA ASP A 180 28.14 7.26 5.20
C ASP A 180 28.82 6.81 6.50
N SER A 181 29.03 5.50 6.69
CA SER A 181 29.68 4.97 7.90
C SER A 181 31.15 5.38 8.06
N VAL A 182 31.82 5.77 6.98
CA VAL A 182 33.23 6.21 6.98
C VAL A 182 33.38 7.73 6.82
N GLY A 183 32.32 8.48 7.11
CA GLY A 183 32.35 9.94 7.03
C GLY A 183 32.51 10.46 5.60
N GLN A 184 31.85 9.79 4.64
CA GLN A 184 31.78 10.23 3.24
C GLN A 184 33.14 10.24 2.51
N ASN A 185 34.04 9.36 2.92
CA ASN A 185 35.36 9.19 2.29
C ASN A 185 35.30 8.13 1.17
N VAL A 186 35.55 8.58 -0.07
CA VAL A 186 35.52 7.70 -1.25
C VAL A 186 36.62 6.64 -1.20
N GLU A 187 37.86 7.00 -0.87
CA GLU A 187 38.99 6.06 -0.87
C GLU A 187 38.83 4.98 0.21
N GLU A 188 38.35 5.35 1.40
CA GLU A 188 38.08 4.36 2.45
C GLU A 188 36.91 3.43 2.06
N THR A 189 35.92 3.95 1.36
CA THR A 189 34.83 3.14 0.81
C THR A 189 35.36 2.14 -0.23
N ILE A 190 36.31 2.53 -1.08
CA ILE A 190 36.99 1.61 -2.01
C ILE A 190 37.70 0.51 -1.23
N ASN A 191 38.49 0.86 -0.22
CA ASN A 191 39.26 -0.08 0.58
C ASN A 191 38.37 -1.14 1.25
N ILE A 192 37.25 -0.73 1.82
CA ILE A 192 36.33 -1.63 2.53
C ILE A 192 35.50 -2.48 1.56
N THR A 193 35.00 -1.88 0.49
CA THR A 193 34.02 -2.54 -0.38
C THR A 193 34.64 -3.31 -1.55
N GLY A 194 35.84 -2.93 -1.98
CA GLY A 194 36.49 -3.42 -3.19
C GLY A 194 35.85 -2.95 -4.49
N PHE A 195 34.85 -2.07 -4.45
CA PHE A 195 34.30 -1.44 -5.66
C PHE A 195 35.25 -0.35 -6.17
N ASN A 196 35.33 -0.20 -7.49
CA ASN A 196 36.13 0.87 -8.08
C ASN A 196 35.49 2.25 -7.84
N ARG A 197 36.28 3.32 -8.00
CA ARG A 197 35.85 4.70 -7.79
C ARG A 197 34.59 5.05 -8.61
N SER A 198 34.53 4.62 -9.87
CA SER A 198 33.37 4.88 -10.74
C SER A 198 32.09 4.29 -10.17
N ALA A 199 32.13 3.05 -9.69
CA ALA A 199 30.95 2.38 -9.13
C ALA A 199 30.43 3.05 -7.87
N ILE A 200 31.31 3.63 -7.05
CA ILE A 200 30.93 4.39 -5.86
C ILE A 200 30.24 5.70 -6.26
N ILE A 201 30.85 6.46 -7.17
CA ILE A 201 30.30 7.71 -7.68
C ILE A 201 28.96 7.48 -8.38
N ASP A 202 28.85 6.42 -9.19
CA ASP A 202 27.59 6.05 -9.84
C ASP A 202 26.51 5.70 -8.81
N ALA A 203 26.86 4.99 -7.72
CA ALA A 203 25.91 4.73 -6.64
C ALA A 203 25.38 6.04 -6.03
N LEU A 204 26.26 6.99 -5.70
CA LEU A 204 25.89 8.30 -5.15
C LEU A 204 24.95 9.08 -6.09
N ARG A 205 25.26 9.06 -7.40
CA ARG A 205 24.48 9.78 -8.42
C ARG A 205 23.10 9.17 -8.64
N TYR A 206 23.06 7.88 -8.95
CA TYR A 206 21.83 7.25 -9.41
C TYR A 206 20.88 6.92 -8.27
N VAL A 207 21.36 6.64 -7.06
CA VAL A 207 20.45 6.52 -5.91
C VAL A 207 19.82 7.86 -5.58
N LYS A 208 20.56 8.98 -5.65
CA LYS A 208 19.97 10.33 -5.49
C LYS A 208 18.89 10.61 -6.55
N ILE A 209 19.14 10.27 -7.81
CA ILE A 209 18.14 10.37 -8.90
C ILE A 209 16.92 9.48 -8.62
N ARG A 210 17.13 8.26 -8.15
CA ARG A 210 16.05 7.34 -7.80
C ARG A 210 15.25 7.88 -6.61
N ASP A 211 15.89 8.44 -5.60
CA ASP A 211 15.23 8.96 -4.40
C ASP A 211 14.46 10.26 -4.70
N ILE A 212 14.81 10.97 -5.78
CA ILE A 212 13.93 12.05 -6.27
C ILE A 212 12.60 11.48 -6.77
N ALA A 213 12.59 10.29 -7.40
CA ALA A 213 11.35 9.66 -7.87
C ALA A 213 10.36 9.38 -6.72
N THR A 214 10.84 9.18 -5.49
CA THR A 214 9.99 8.89 -4.32
C THR A 214 9.39 10.15 -3.66
N ARG A 215 9.74 11.35 -4.14
CA ARG A 215 9.21 12.63 -3.64
C ARG A 215 7.68 12.73 -3.83
N GLN A 216 7.04 13.47 -2.92
CA GLN A 216 5.58 13.62 -2.92
C GLN A 216 5.06 14.25 -4.21
N GLU A 217 5.82 15.20 -4.76
CA GLU A 217 5.48 15.96 -5.96
C GLU A 217 5.44 15.09 -7.21
N ILE A 218 6.32 14.09 -7.31
CA ILE A 218 6.31 13.11 -8.40
C ILE A 218 5.24 12.06 -8.14
N THR A 219 5.21 11.49 -6.94
CA THR A 219 4.28 10.40 -6.61
C THR A 219 2.82 10.85 -6.65
N ALA A 220 2.50 12.12 -6.40
CA ALA A 220 1.16 12.68 -6.58
C ALA A 220 0.68 12.64 -8.05
N LEU A 221 1.58 12.58 -9.03
CA LEU A 221 1.28 12.47 -10.46
C LEU A 221 1.08 11.01 -10.92
N LEU A 222 1.27 10.05 -10.01
CA LEU A 222 1.21 8.61 -10.26
C LEU A 222 -0.05 8.00 -9.63
N THR A 223 -0.55 6.93 -10.23
CA THR A 223 -1.60 6.09 -9.64
C THR A 223 -1.08 5.35 -8.40
N VAL A 224 -1.98 4.81 -7.58
CA VAL A 224 -1.60 4.00 -6.40
C VAL A 224 -0.67 2.84 -6.81
N ALA A 225 -1.01 2.10 -7.87
CA ALA A 225 -0.21 0.96 -8.32
C ALA A 225 1.18 1.38 -8.82
N GLU A 226 1.29 2.51 -9.52
CA GLU A 226 2.57 3.04 -9.99
C GLU A 226 3.44 3.55 -8.84
N ARG A 227 2.85 4.17 -7.81
CA ARG A 227 3.59 4.60 -6.61
C ARG A 227 4.26 3.43 -5.90
N GLU A 228 3.56 2.31 -5.74
CA GLU A 228 4.13 1.10 -5.13
C GLU A 228 5.35 0.58 -5.92
N LEU A 229 5.34 0.70 -7.25
CA LEU A 229 6.49 0.32 -8.10
C LEU A 229 7.69 1.26 -7.92
N VAL A 230 7.46 2.54 -7.63
CA VAL A 230 8.53 3.52 -7.37
C VAL A 230 9.18 3.29 -6.01
N TYR A 231 8.36 3.07 -4.97
CA TYR A 231 8.88 2.78 -3.62
C TYR A 231 9.59 1.44 -3.56
N SER A 232 9.17 0.48 -4.40
CA SER A 232 9.82 -0.83 -4.49
C SER A 232 11.33 -0.72 -4.70
N HIS A 233 12.06 -1.55 -3.96
CA HIS A 233 13.51 -1.77 -4.18
C HIS A 233 13.82 -2.38 -5.57
N ARG A 234 12.79 -2.69 -6.38
CA ARG A 234 12.87 -3.32 -7.69
C ARG A 234 12.67 -2.36 -8.87
N ILE A 235 12.57 -1.05 -8.63
CA ILE A 235 12.64 -0.07 -9.72
C ILE A 235 13.88 -0.36 -10.59
N ASN A 236 13.70 -0.34 -11.91
CA ASN A 236 14.76 -0.76 -12.83
C ASN A 236 15.87 0.29 -12.90
N MET A 237 16.81 0.22 -11.96
CA MET A 237 17.95 1.14 -11.88
C MET A 237 18.76 1.17 -13.16
N THR A 238 18.90 0.05 -13.88
CA THR A 238 19.67 0.03 -15.13
C THR A 238 19.02 0.88 -16.22
N VAL A 239 17.69 1.03 -16.22
CA VAL A 239 17.00 1.94 -17.15
C VAL A 239 17.29 3.39 -16.77
N LEU A 240 17.20 3.73 -15.48
CA LEU A 240 17.53 5.08 -14.99
C LEU A 240 19.00 5.43 -15.26
N GLU A 241 19.91 4.49 -15.02
CA GLU A 241 21.35 4.63 -15.29
C GLU A 241 21.61 4.92 -16.77
N ARG A 242 20.96 4.19 -17.68
CA ARG A 242 21.12 4.42 -19.13
C ARG A 242 20.50 5.74 -19.58
N TRP A 243 19.32 6.06 -19.08
CA TRP A 243 18.62 7.29 -19.43
C TRP A 243 19.38 8.53 -18.98
N PHE A 244 19.66 8.65 -17.68
CA PHE A 244 20.36 9.80 -17.12
C PHE A 244 21.88 9.76 -17.35
N GLY A 245 22.42 8.60 -17.74
CA GLY A 245 23.79 8.45 -18.23
C GLY A 245 24.01 9.03 -19.64
N ASN A 246 22.94 9.28 -20.40
CA ASN A 246 23.03 9.94 -21.71
C ASN A 246 23.29 11.45 -21.54
N SER A 247 24.28 11.99 -22.27
CA SER A 247 24.67 13.41 -22.19
C SER A 247 23.56 14.36 -22.67
N GLN A 248 22.84 13.98 -23.73
CA GLN A 248 21.73 14.79 -24.28
C GLN A 248 20.60 14.91 -23.25
N VAL A 249 20.27 13.82 -22.55
CA VAL A 249 19.26 13.85 -21.48
C VAL A 249 19.72 14.76 -20.35
N ARG A 250 20.97 14.65 -19.89
CA ARG A 250 21.47 15.51 -18.82
C ARG A 250 21.46 16.98 -19.17
N GLU A 251 21.82 17.32 -20.40
CA GLU A 251 21.79 18.70 -20.89
C GLU A 251 20.37 19.26 -20.90
N HIS A 252 19.41 18.53 -21.48
CA HIS A 252 18.02 18.98 -21.59
C HIS A 252 17.25 18.93 -20.27
N TRP A 253 17.66 18.10 -19.31
CA TRP A 253 17.04 18.02 -17.98
C TRP A 253 17.82 18.86 -16.93
N HIS A 254 18.83 19.61 -17.38
CA HIS A 254 19.70 20.46 -16.56
C HIS A 254 20.33 19.73 -15.36
N ILE A 255 20.75 18.48 -15.57
CA ILE A 255 21.36 17.62 -14.56
C ILE A 255 22.88 17.67 -14.66
N LYS A 256 23.53 18.05 -13.55
CA LYS A 256 24.99 18.02 -13.41
C LYS A 256 25.41 16.86 -12.50
N PHE A 257 26.38 16.09 -12.98
CA PHE A 257 26.97 14.97 -12.25
C PHE A 257 28.25 15.45 -11.57
N GLU A 258 28.24 15.47 -10.24
CA GLU A 258 29.37 15.85 -9.39
C GLU A 258 30.00 14.58 -8.77
N GLU A 259 31.08 14.71 -8.02
CA GLU A 259 31.72 13.55 -7.37
C GLU A 259 30.92 13.02 -6.19
N ASP A 260 30.20 13.88 -5.48
CA ASP A 260 29.39 13.58 -4.30
C ASP A 260 27.90 13.34 -4.64
N GLY A 261 27.52 13.37 -5.92
CA GLY A 261 26.19 13.04 -6.38
C GLY A 261 25.72 13.86 -7.58
N VAL A 262 24.52 14.42 -7.48
CA VAL A 262 23.81 15.09 -8.58
C VAL A 262 23.22 16.42 -8.13
N THR A 263 23.30 17.41 -9.02
CA THR A 263 22.65 18.72 -8.91
C THR A 263 21.68 18.91 -10.08
N ILE A 264 20.47 19.41 -9.79
CA ILE A 264 19.43 19.65 -10.79
C ILE A 264 19.18 21.16 -10.84
N ASN A 265 19.48 21.78 -11.98
CA ASN A 265 19.31 23.21 -12.22
C ASN A 265 18.10 23.48 -13.14
N ALA A 266 17.03 22.74 -12.93
CA ALA A 266 15.78 22.85 -13.67
C ALA A 266 14.68 23.43 -12.78
N ASP A 267 13.65 24.00 -13.40
CA ASP A 267 12.39 24.29 -12.73
C ASP A 267 11.82 23.00 -12.12
N PRO A 268 11.55 22.95 -10.80
CA PRO A 268 11.09 21.74 -10.14
C PRO A 268 9.80 21.17 -10.74
N SER A 269 8.86 22.03 -11.15
CA SER A 269 7.55 21.57 -11.61
C SER A 269 7.64 20.83 -12.94
N THR A 270 8.36 21.41 -13.92
CA THR A 270 8.56 20.78 -15.23
C THR A 270 9.40 19.51 -15.12
N PHE A 271 10.44 19.52 -14.27
CA PHE A 271 11.26 18.34 -14.00
C PHE A 271 10.43 17.19 -13.40
N TYR A 272 9.60 17.47 -12.40
CA TYR A 272 8.77 16.43 -11.75
C TYR A 272 7.74 15.84 -12.72
N VAL A 273 7.12 16.67 -13.57
CA VAL A 273 6.18 16.22 -14.59
C VAL A 273 6.87 15.32 -15.62
N ALA A 274 8.03 15.73 -16.13
CA ALA A 274 8.81 14.94 -17.09
C ALA A 274 9.25 13.61 -16.47
N TYR A 275 9.74 13.62 -15.23
CA TYR A 275 10.19 12.41 -14.55
C TYR A 275 9.02 11.46 -14.25
N ALA A 276 7.88 11.97 -13.77
CA ALA A 276 6.68 11.16 -13.61
C ALA A 276 6.25 10.52 -14.94
N ARG A 277 6.35 11.24 -16.06
CA ARG A 277 6.03 10.70 -17.39
C ARG A 277 6.97 9.58 -17.80
N LEU A 278 8.28 9.72 -17.58
CA LEU A 278 9.27 8.67 -17.83
C LEU A 278 8.97 7.41 -17.01
N LEU A 279 8.65 7.55 -15.72
CA LEU A 279 8.31 6.43 -14.85
C LEU A 279 7.10 5.64 -15.38
N LYS A 280 6.05 6.32 -15.84
CA LYS A 280 4.87 5.67 -16.44
C LYS A 280 5.25 4.81 -17.66
N LEU A 281 6.12 5.32 -18.53
CA LEU A 281 6.61 4.57 -19.69
C LEU A 281 7.41 3.32 -19.30
N MET A 282 8.04 3.33 -18.12
CA MET A 282 8.80 2.21 -17.59
C MET A 282 7.91 1.12 -16.95
N PHE A 283 6.67 1.44 -16.58
CA PHE A 283 5.81 0.54 -15.81
C PHE A 283 4.73 -0.16 -16.64
N ASP A 284 4.18 0.52 -17.65
CA ASP A 284 3.12 -0.07 -18.48
C ASP A 284 3.61 -0.30 -19.92
N LYS A 285 3.31 -1.47 -20.48
CA LYS A 285 3.56 -1.79 -21.90
C LYS A 285 2.49 -1.18 -22.82
N ASN A 286 1.31 -0.89 -22.29
CA ASN A 286 0.19 -0.26 -22.99
C ASN A 286 0.23 1.27 -22.85
N ASN A 287 1.39 1.82 -22.49
CA ASN A 287 1.61 3.26 -22.51
C ASN A 287 1.45 3.83 -23.93
N GLU A 288 1.49 5.15 -24.04
CA GLU A 288 1.18 5.85 -25.28
C GLU A 288 2.19 5.61 -26.41
N LEU A 289 3.40 5.13 -26.10
CA LEU A 289 4.39 4.73 -27.10
C LEU A 289 4.15 3.30 -27.63
N GLY A 290 3.24 2.53 -27.02
CA GLY A 290 2.90 1.17 -27.42
C GLY A 290 4.01 0.13 -27.13
N PHE A 291 5.01 0.48 -26.32
CA PHE A 291 6.03 -0.45 -25.85
C PHE A 291 6.55 -0.06 -24.47
N LEU A 292 6.95 -1.06 -23.68
CA LEU A 292 7.55 -0.85 -22.36
C LEU A 292 8.98 -0.28 -22.49
N VAL A 293 9.27 0.81 -21.79
CA VAL A 293 10.63 1.35 -21.68
C VAL A 293 11.44 0.51 -20.70
N ASN A 294 12.42 -0.23 -21.24
CA ASN A 294 13.29 -1.14 -20.50
C ASN A 294 14.70 -1.15 -21.10
N THR A 295 15.60 -1.99 -20.58
CA THR A 295 16.99 -2.08 -21.04
C THR A 295 17.18 -2.53 -22.50
N ARG A 296 16.14 -2.99 -23.19
CA ARG A 296 16.20 -3.33 -24.62
C ARG A 296 15.71 -2.18 -25.52
N THR A 297 14.75 -1.39 -25.03
CA THR A 297 14.08 -0.34 -25.80
C THR A 297 14.65 1.05 -25.54
N ILE A 298 15.24 1.31 -24.36
CA ILE A 298 15.75 2.63 -23.96
C ILE A 298 16.77 3.20 -24.95
N ASP A 299 17.69 2.36 -25.43
CA ASP A 299 18.74 2.79 -26.37
C ASP A 299 18.25 2.72 -27.82
N SER A 300 17.55 1.63 -28.19
CA SER A 300 17.11 1.38 -29.57
C SER A 300 15.99 2.31 -30.03
N LYS A 301 15.20 2.86 -29.10
CA LYS A 301 14.12 3.81 -29.38
C LYS A 301 14.32 5.15 -28.65
N PHE A 302 15.57 5.50 -28.36
CA PHE A 302 15.93 6.68 -27.58
C PHE A 302 15.20 7.94 -28.04
N GLN A 303 15.30 8.29 -29.33
CA GLN A 303 14.71 9.53 -29.86
C GLN A 303 13.18 9.56 -29.71
N GLN A 304 12.49 8.43 -29.92
CA GLN A 304 11.03 8.36 -29.75
C GLN A 304 10.62 8.59 -28.29
N ILE A 305 11.41 8.09 -27.33
CA ILE A 305 11.16 8.31 -25.90
C ILE A 305 11.48 9.77 -25.56
N PHE A 306 12.59 10.29 -26.07
CA PHE A 306 13.09 11.63 -25.80
C PHE A 306 12.12 12.70 -26.28
N ASP A 307 11.66 12.62 -27.52
CA ASP A 307 10.74 13.59 -28.13
C ASP A 307 9.35 13.56 -27.50
N TYR A 308 8.99 12.44 -26.88
CA TYR A 308 7.69 12.27 -26.25
C TYR A 308 7.62 12.86 -24.83
N LEU A 309 8.75 13.00 -24.15
CA LEU A 309 8.78 13.49 -22.78
C LEU A 309 8.58 15.01 -22.74
N PRO A 310 7.84 15.53 -21.73
CA PRO A 310 7.66 16.97 -21.55
C PRO A 310 9.01 17.70 -21.44
N GLU A 311 9.04 18.92 -21.99
CA GLU A 311 10.20 19.79 -21.88
C GLU A 311 10.47 20.16 -20.42
N VAL A 312 11.75 20.13 -20.05
CA VAL A 312 12.22 20.52 -18.71
C VAL A 312 12.87 21.89 -18.86
N LYS A 313 12.32 22.90 -18.19
CA LYS A 313 12.82 24.27 -18.27
C LYS A 313 13.97 24.49 -17.29
N SER A 314 14.88 25.38 -17.64
CA SER A 314 15.91 25.88 -16.73
C SER A 314 15.31 26.80 -15.66
N LEU A 315 16.06 27.03 -14.58
CA LEU A 315 15.66 27.98 -13.53
C LEU A 315 15.54 29.42 -14.05
N ASP A 316 16.34 29.80 -15.05
CA ASP A 316 16.36 31.15 -15.61
C ASP A 316 15.15 31.40 -16.52
N GLU A 317 14.73 30.40 -17.30
CA GLU A 317 13.54 30.47 -18.14
C GLU A 317 12.26 30.58 -17.31
N ALA A 318 12.16 29.85 -16.20
CA ALA A 318 11.00 29.94 -15.29
C ALA A 318 10.86 31.33 -14.64
N GLN A 319 11.98 32.01 -14.35
CA GLN A 319 11.97 33.39 -13.85
C GLN A 319 11.54 34.39 -14.92
N SER A 320 11.89 34.13 -16.19
CA SER A 320 11.47 34.97 -17.32
C SER A 320 9.96 34.84 -17.62
N ASP A 321 9.38 33.64 -17.50
CA ASP A 321 7.95 33.40 -17.66
C ASP A 321 7.12 34.02 -16.52
N ALA A 322 7.63 33.96 -15.28
CA ALA A 322 7.01 34.61 -14.12
C ALA A 322 7.07 36.15 -14.19
N ALA A 323 8.13 36.71 -14.78
CA ALA A 323 8.25 38.15 -15.02
C ALA A 323 7.31 38.69 -16.11
N GLN A 324 6.87 37.83 -17.04
CA GLN A 324 5.86 38.18 -18.06
C GLN A 324 4.41 38.01 -17.58
N SER A 325 4.19 37.40 -16.42
CA SER A 325 2.86 37.11 -15.89
C SER A 325 2.67 37.65 -14.47
N THR A 326 2.55 38.98 -14.34
CA THR A 326 1.80 39.61 -13.24
C THR A 326 0.92 40.77 -13.72
N PRO A 327 -0.24 41.02 -13.07
CA PRO A 327 -1.43 41.58 -13.68
C PRO A 327 -1.65 43.07 -13.36
N LEU A 328 -2.14 43.83 -14.33
CA LEU A 328 -2.71 45.16 -14.10
C LEU A 328 -4.24 45.05 -14.05
N LEU A 329 -4.77 45.20 -12.83
CA LEU A 329 -6.15 45.59 -12.56
C LEU A 329 -6.25 47.10 -12.67
N GLU A 330 -7.02 47.61 -13.65
CA GLU A 330 -7.71 48.89 -13.54
C GLU A 330 -9.14 48.76 -14.06
N CYS A 331 -10.08 49.18 -13.20
CA CYS A 331 -11.52 49.18 -13.43
C CYS A 331 -11.95 50.34 -14.35
N SER A 332 -12.80 50.04 -15.32
CA SER A 332 -13.92 50.87 -15.82
C SER A 332 -14.73 49.95 -16.75
N GLY A 333 -16.04 49.80 -16.64
CA GLY A 333 -17.07 50.84 -16.71
C GLY A 333 -17.92 50.54 -17.95
N GLU A 334 -19.01 49.79 -17.73
CA GLU A 334 -20.28 49.76 -18.47
C GLU A 334 -20.39 49.37 -19.97
N ALA A 335 -21.35 48.44 -20.16
CA ALA A 335 -22.45 48.45 -21.15
C ALA A 335 -22.28 47.79 -22.53
N GLU A 336 -23.05 46.69 -22.63
CA GLU A 336 -24.00 46.33 -23.70
C GLU A 336 -23.57 45.51 -24.94
N LYS A 337 -24.25 44.35 -25.00
CA LYS A 337 -24.88 43.68 -26.16
C LYS A 337 -23.96 43.01 -27.19
N GLU A 338 -24.08 41.68 -27.27
CA GLU A 338 -24.78 41.02 -28.39
C GLU A 338 -24.89 39.49 -28.21
N LYS A 339 -26.00 38.94 -28.71
CA LYS A 339 -26.28 37.55 -29.10
C LYS A 339 -27.19 37.67 -30.34
N PRO A 340 -27.43 36.63 -31.17
CA PRO A 340 -26.75 35.32 -31.33
C PRO A 340 -26.65 34.84 -32.80
N ALA A 341 -26.11 33.61 -33.03
CA ALA A 341 -26.56 32.53 -33.95
C ALA A 341 -25.35 31.76 -34.54
N GLY A 342 -25.06 30.51 -34.15
CA GLY A 342 -25.54 29.23 -34.74
C GLY A 342 -24.30 28.45 -35.25
N SER A 343 -24.09 27.13 -35.20
CA SER A 343 -24.92 25.94 -34.98
C SER A 343 -24.01 24.69 -34.80
N ASP A 344 -24.37 23.77 -33.88
CA ASP A 344 -24.39 22.28 -33.93
C ASP A 344 -23.18 21.48 -34.52
N LYS A 345 -22.60 20.41 -33.93
CA LYS A 345 -23.14 19.25 -33.16
C LYS A 345 -22.08 18.51 -32.27
N ASP A 346 -22.48 18.21 -31.03
CA ASP A 346 -22.37 17.00 -30.16
C ASP A 346 -21.14 16.03 -30.24
N GLU A 347 -20.57 15.47 -29.16
CA GLU A 347 -21.19 14.96 -27.91
C GLU A 347 -20.25 15.08 -26.67
N ASP A 348 -20.66 15.90 -25.70
CA ASP A 348 -20.32 15.79 -24.27
C ASP A 348 -21.66 15.92 -23.51
N GLU A 349 -22.10 14.89 -22.80
CA GLU A 349 -23.32 14.96 -21.97
C GLU A 349 -23.02 15.58 -20.59
N GLU A 350 -23.04 16.92 -20.54
CA GLU A 350 -23.31 17.68 -19.31
C GLU A 350 -24.83 17.91 -19.11
N ILE A 351 -25.29 17.45 -17.94
CA ILE A 351 -26.39 17.88 -17.08
C ILE A 351 -27.39 18.92 -17.66
N LYS A 352 -28.55 18.43 -18.12
CA LYS A 352 -29.77 19.24 -18.34
C LYS A 352 -30.58 19.40 -17.05
N PRO A 353 -31.34 20.51 -16.90
CA PRO A 353 -32.10 20.80 -15.69
C PRO A 353 -33.21 19.77 -15.44
N ASP A 354 -33.51 19.56 -14.16
CA ASP A 354 -34.48 18.61 -13.61
C ASP A 354 -35.69 18.38 -14.53
N ARG A 355 -35.66 17.28 -15.28
CA ARG A 355 -36.89 16.59 -15.65
C ARG A 355 -37.53 16.20 -14.33
N ILE A 356 -38.76 16.67 -14.11
CA ILE A 356 -39.65 16.22 -13.04
C ILE A 356 -39.45 14.72 -12.89
N SER A 357 -38.81 14.31 -11.79
CA SER A 357 -38.63 12.91 -11.46
C SER A 357 -40.03 12.34 -11.29
N SER A 358 -40.52 11.62 -12.31
CA SER A 358 -41.79 10.92 -12.20
C SER A 358 -41.74 10.05 -10.95
N LYS A 359 -42.68 10.28 -10.03
CA LYS A 359 -42.78 9.62 -8.72
C LYS A 359 -42.52 8.12 -8.83
N GLY A 360 -41.62 7.60 -8.00
CA GLY A 360 -41.32 6.17 -7.94
C GLY A 360 -40.54 5.60 -9.13
N ASN A 361 -39.78 6.42 -9.87
CA ASN A 361 -38.89 5.91 -10.92
C ASN A 361 -37.83 4.96 -10.34
N PRO A 362 -37.84 3.65 -10.66
CA PRO A 362 -36.86 2.71 -10.14
C PRO A 362 -35.44 2.94 -10.68
N LYS A 363 -35.30 3.71 -11.76
CA LYS A 363 -34.01 4.03 -12.41
C LYS A 363 -33.38 5.33 -11.88
N ARG A 364 -33.91 5.90 -10.79
CA ARG A 364 -33.34 7.10 -10.15
C ARG A 364 -31.91 6.85 -9.65
N ARG A 365 -31.13 7.93 -9.56
CA ARG A 365 -29.70 7.87 -9.21
C ARG A 365 -29.45 7.80 -7.70
N GLN A 366 -30.37 8.30 -6.87
CA GLN A 366 -30.29 8.30 -5.41
C GLN A 366 -31.50 7.59 -4.77
N LEU A 367 -31.39 7.12 -3.52
CA LEU A 367 -32.48 6.41 -2.84
C LEU A 367 -33.69 7.32 -2.56
N THR A 368 -33.43 8.58 -2.20
CA THR A 368 -34.43 9.63 -1.98
C THR A 368 -33.96 10.91 -2.65
N ASP A 369 -34.84 11.89 -2.84
CA ASP A 369 -34.53 13.15 -3.52
C ASP A 369 -34.66 14.37 -2.58
N LYS A 370 -34.29 15.54 -3.10
CA LYS A 370 -34.29 16.82 -2.38
C LYS A 370 -35.69 17.35 -1.99
N TYR A 371 -36.75 16.75 -2.53
CA TYR A 371 -38.13 17.13 -2.22
C TYR A 371 -38.73 16.25 -1.12
N HIS A 372 -37.99 15.28 -0.59
CA HIS A 372 -38.40 14.56 0.61
C HIS A 372 -37.72 15.18 1.84
N ALA A 373 -38.45 15.27 2.94
CA ALA A 373 -37.90 15.59 4.26
C ALA A 373 -38.46 14.64 5.32
N ILE A 374 -37.72 14.55 6.43
CA ILE A 374 -38.08 13.82 7.64
C ILE A 374 -38.16 14.79 8.83
N THR A 375 -38.81 14.39 9.91
CA THR A 375 -38.99 15.18 11.14
C THR A 375 -38.43 14.50 12.38
N ALA A 376 -37.32 13.75 12.24
CA ALA A 376 -36.66 13.08 13.36
C ALA A 376 -35.94 14.09 14.28
N LYS A 377 -35.89 13.85 15.59
CA LYS A 377 -35.12 14.69 16.55
C LYS A 377 -33.63 14.33 16.50
N SER A 378 -33.30 13.07 16.24
CA SER A 378 -31.91 12.62 16.15
C SER A 378 -31.14 13.30 15.02
N TYR A 379 -30.05 13.99 15.38
CA TYR A 379 -29.09 14.55 14.42
C TYR A 379 -28.56 13.49 13.46
N LYS A 380 -28.27 12.28 13.98
CA LYS A 380 -27.69 11.18 13.21
C LYS A 380 -28.61 10.72 12.08
N ILE A 381 -29.93 10.64 12.33
CA ILE A 381 -30.91 10.24 11.32
C ILE A 381 -31.03 11.32 10.24
N ASN A 382 -31.09 12.58 10.64
CA ASN A 382 -31.14 13.72 9.71
C ASN A 382 -29.90 13.80 8.81
N ALA A 383 -28.71 13.64 9.40
CA ALA A 383 -27.45 13.62 8.66
C ALA A 383 -27.40 12.45 7.67
N LEU A 384 -27.75 11.24 8.11
CA LEU A 384 -27.77 10.06 7.23
C LEU A 384 -28.80 10.22 6.10
N PHE A 385 -29.99 10.75 6.38
CA PHE A 385 -30.99 11.01 5.34
C PHE A 385 -30.48 11.97 4.26
N TYR A 386 -29.79 13.05 4.66
CA TYR A 386 -29.17 14.00 3.74
C TYR A 386 -28.06 13.36 2.89
N GLU A 387 -27.28 12.44 3.45
CA GLU A 387 -26.29 11.66 2.70
C GLU A 387 -26.98 10.76 1.66
N LEU A 388 -28.10 10.11 2.01
CA LEU A 388 -28.86 9.25 1.08
C LEU A 388 -29.50 10.03 -0.08
N GLN A 389 -29.78 11.33 0.10
CA GLN A 389 -30.22 12.23 -0.98
C GLN A 389 -29.12 12.51 -2.02
N LYS A 390 -27.85 12.29 -1.65
CA LYS A 390 -26.69 12.57 -2.51
C LYS A 390 -26.00 11.31 -3.02
N LEU A 391 -26.11 10.20 -2.30
CA LEU A 391 -25.39 8.95 -2.58
C LEU A 391 -25.79 8.34 -3.94
N PRO A 392 -24.85 8.24 -4.92
CA PRO A 392 -25.15 7.61 -6.21
C PRO A 392 -25.26 6.08 -6.09
N VAL A 393 -26.49 5.56 -6.10
CA VAL A 393 -26.80 4.15 -5.84
C VAL A 393 -26.14 3.22 -6.85
N PHE A 394 -26.09 3.61 -8.12
CA PHE A 394 -25.48 2.83 -9.20
C PHE A 394 -23.97 2.63 -9.01
N ARG A 395 -23.28 3.60 -8.38
CA ARG A 395 -21.84 3.57 -8.13
C ARG A 395 -21.50 2.87 -6.82
N TYR A 396 -22.34 3.03 -5.79
CA TYR A 396 -22.10 2.54 -4.44
C TYR A 396 -23.21 1.58 -3.97
N GLN A 397 -23.41 0.50 -4.70
CA GLN A 397 -24.51 -0.45 -4.50
C GLN A 397 -24.52 -1.08 -3.10
N ASN A 398 -23.38 -1.63 -2.65
CA ASN A 398 -23.27 -2.29 -1.34
C ASN A 398 -23.43 -1.29 -0.18
N VAL A 399 -22.86 -0.09 -0.31
CA VAL A 399 -23.01 0.98 0.69
C VAL A 399 -24.47 1.42 0.77
N SER A 400 -25.14 1.58 -0.38
CA SER A 400 -26.56 1.92 -0.44
C SER A 400 -27.42 0.83 0.23
N ALA A 401 -27.13 -0.43 -0.06
CA ALA A 401 -27.83 -1.58 0.52
C ALA A 401 -27.69 -1.65 2.05
N ALA A 402 -26.46 -1.52 2.56
CA ALA A 402 -26.19 -1.47 4.00
C ALA A 402 -26.84 -0.25 4.67
N SER A 403 -26.85 0.90 3.98
CA SER A 403 -27.46 2.13 4.49
C SER A 403 -28.96 2.00 4.69
N ILE A 404 -29.68 1.28 3.83
CA ILE A 404 -31.12 0.99 4.03
C ILE A 404 -31.34 0.23 5.35
N ARG A 405 -30.52 -0.80 5.62
CA ARG A 405 -30.63 -1.60 6.86
C ARG A 405 -30.36 -0.76 8.11
N ILE A 406 -29.35 0.11 8.05
CA ILE A 406 -28.97 1.00 9.17
C ILE A 406 -30.05 2.05 9.38
N PHE A 407 -30.51 2.69 8.31
CA PHE A 407 -31.53 3.74 8.39
C PHE A 407 -32.84 3.22 8.96
N LEU A 408 -33.26 2.01 8.58
CA LEU A 408 -34.44 1.35 9.14
C LEU A 408 -34.30 1.07 10.65
N GLU A 409 -33.15 0.60 11.12
CA GLU A 409 -32.93 0.40 12.57
C GLU A 409 -33.09 1.71 13.33
N LEU A 410 -32.41 2.76 12.86
CA LEU A 410 -32.41 4.05 13.54
C LEU A 410 -33.81 4.68 13.53
N ALA A 411 -34.55 4.56 12.43
CA ALA A 411 -35.92 5.07 12.35
C ALA A 411 -36.86 4.36 13.33
N VAL A 412 -36.72 3.04 13.50
CA VAL A 412 -37.51 2.28 14.46
C VAL A 412 -37.15 2.65 15.90
N ASP A 413 -35.86 2.81 16.20
CA ASP A 413 -35.40 3.20 17.54
C ASP A 413 -35.88 4.60 17.91
N GLU A 414 -35.75 5.58 17.01
CA GLU A 414 -36.26 6.94 17.22
C GLU A 414 -37.76 6.95 17.51
N TYR A 415 -38.55 6.15 16.78
CA TYR A 415 -39.99 6.07 17.03
C TYR A 415 -40.31 5.49 18.41
N ILE A 416 -39.62 4.41 18.81
CA ILE A 416 -39.82 3.77 20.11
C ILE A 416 -39.44 4.72 21.25
N GLU A 417 -38.33 5.46 21.10
CA GLU A 417 -37.86 6.42 22.10
C GLU A 417 -38.78 7.64 22.19
N SER A 418 -39.16 8.21 21.04
CA SER A 418 -40.04 9.39 20.99
C SER A 418 -41.48 9.10 21.42
N SER A 419 -41.93 7.85 21.30
CA SER A 419 -43.23 7.38 21.78
C SER A 419 -43.19 6.81 23.20
N GLU A 420 -42.05 6.91 23.89
CA GLU A 420 -41.83 6.42 25.27
C GLU A 420 -42.12 4.91 25.47
N LEU A 421 -41.92 4.10 24.42
CA LEU A 421 -42.25 2.66 24.41
C LEU A 421 -41.12 1.75 24.94
N VAL A 422 -39.94 2.30 25.24
CA VAL A 422 -38.77 1.53 25.70
C VAL A 422 -39.07 0.65 26.93
N PRO A 423 -39.72 1.15 28.01
CA PRO A 423 -40.00 0.31 29.18
C PRO A 423 -40.97 -0.82 28.87
N GLU A 424 -41.96 -0.57 28.01
CA GLU A 424 -42.98 -1.56 27.64
C GLU A 424 -42.37 -2.70 26.81
N ILE A 425 -41.51 -2.38 25.84
CA ILE A 425 -40.80 -3.38 25.02
C ILE A 425 -39.84 -4.21 25.88
N THR A 426 -39.07 -3.56 26.74
CA THR A 426 -38.12 -4.22 27.67
C THR A 426 -38.85 -5.20 28.59
N ARG A 427 -39.99 -4.77 29.14
CA ARG A 427 -40.85 -5.58 30.02
C ARG A 427 -41.43 -6.79 29.29
N ARG A 428 -41.97 -6.62 28.08
CA ARG A 428 -42.59 -7.70 27.30
C ARG A 428 -41.59 -8.76 26.85
N LEU A 429 -40.39 -8.34 26.44
CA LEU A 429 -39.39 -9.24 25.88
C LEU A 429 -38.39 -9.77 26.92
N ASN A 430 -38.43 -9.24 28.15
CA ASN A 430 -37.52 -9.57 29.24
C ASN A 430 -36.04 -9.49 28.82
N LYS A 431 -35.67 -8.42 28.12
CA LYS A 431 -34.34 -8.13 27.59
C LYS A 431 -34.05 -6.65 27.69
N GLY A 432 -32.79 -6.27 27.88
CA GLY A 432 -32.38 -4.86 27.78
C GLY A 432 -32.68 -4.32 26.37
N PHE A 433 -33.08 -3.05 26.26
CA PHE A 433 -33.52 -2.48 24.98
C PHE A 433 -32.49 -2.64 23.85
N HIS A 434 -31.20 -2.48 24.15
CA HIS A 434 -30.11 -2.64 23.18
C HIS A 434 -29.86 -4.10 22.74
N GLU A 435 -30.42 -5.09 23.44
CA GLU A 435 -30.34 -6.52 23.08
C GLU A 435 -31.54 -6.98 22.23
N VAL A 436 -32.55 -6.12 22.07
CA VAL A 436 -33.74 -6.41 21.27
C VAL A 436 -33.40 -6.25 19.79
N SER A 437 -33.60 -7.30 19.02
CA SER A 437 -33.38 -7.25 17.56
C SER A 437 -34.46 -6.45 16.83
N LEU A 438 -34.13 -5.88 15.67
CA LEU A 438 -35.09 -5.17 14.82
C LEU A 438 -36.36 -5.96 14.50
N SER A 439 -36.22 -7.27 14.28
CA SER A 439 -37.35 -8.16 14.02
C SER A 439 -38.33 -8.18 15.20
N GLN A 440 -37.81 -8.23 16.43
CA GLN A 440 -38.63 -8.20 17.65
C GLN A 440 -39.25 -6.82 17.87
N LYS A 441 -38.52 -5.74 17.61
CA LYS A 441 -39.05 -4.35 17.66
C LYS A 441 -40.24 -4.20 16.71
N LEU A 442 -40.04 -4.53 15.44
CA LEU A 442 -41.09 -4.46 14.42
C LEU A 442 -42.29 -5.37 14.73
N SER A 443 -42.04 -6.59 15.22
CA SER A 443 -43.12 -7.51 15.62
C SER A 443 -43.96 -6.96 16.77
N THR A 444 -43.34 -6.21 17.69
CA THR A 444 -44.04 -5.58 18.82
C THR A 444 -44.85 -4.37 18.37
N LEU A 445 -44.30 -3.56 17.45
CA LEU A 445 -44.99 -2.38 16.92
C LEU A 445 -46.19 -2.73 16.03
N HIS A 446 -46.09 -3.84 15.28
CA HIS A 446 -47.08 -4.25 14.29
C HIS A 446 -48.48 -4.48 14.89
N GLY A 447 -49.45 -3.68 14.46
CA GLY A 447 -50.86 -3.80 14.81
C GLY A 447 -51.26 -3.30 16.20
N GLU A 448 -50.31 -2.94 17.05
CA GLU A 448 -50.57 -2.43 18.41
C GLU A 448 -50.15 -0.98 18.62
N PHE A 449 -48.95 -0.60 18.17
CA PHE A 449 -48.38 0.73 18.42
C PHE A 449 -48.23 1.59 17.16
N ILE A 450 -48.66 1.07 16.02
CA ILE A 450 -48.72 1.80 14.75
C ILE A 450 -50.14 1.69 14.23
N ASP A 451 -50.85 2.82 14.19
CA ASP A 451 -52.23 2.94 13.69
C ASP A 451 -52.25 3.43 12.23
N ASP A 452 -51.43 2.81 11.38
CA ASP A 452 -51.43 3.05 9.94
C ASP A 452 -51.44 1.72 9.18
N ARG A 453 -52.42 1.54 8.29
CA ARG A 453 -52.65 0.29 7.58
C ARG A 453 -51.50 -0.06 6.64
N ASP A 454 -50.94 0.93 5.96
CA ASP A 454 -49.92 0.72 4.93
C ASP A 454 -48.55 0.48 5.58
N ALA A 455 -48.21 1.20 6.65
CA ALA A 455 -47.04 0.93 7.48
C ALA A 455 -47.08 -0.48 8.06
N ASN A 456 -48.22 -0.93 8.61
CA ASN A 456 -48.36 -2.30 9.10
C ASN A 456 -48.19 -3.35 7.99
N LYS A 457 -48.68 -3.08 6.77
CA LYS A 457 -48.45 -3.95 5.61
C LYS A 457 -46.96 -4.06 5.28
N VAL A 458 -46.20 -2.95 5.33
CA VAL A 458 -44.74 -2.95 5.13
C VAL A 458 -44.05 -3.76 6.21
N ILE A 459 -44.43 -3.61 7.49
CA ILE A 459 -43.85 -4.39 8.59
C ILE A 459 -44.10 -5.89 8.39
N LYS A 460 -45.32 -6.28 8.03
CA LYS A 460 -45.65 -7.68 7.71
C LYS A 460 -44.79 -8.22 6.57
N GLN A 461 -44.56 -7.41 5.53
CA GLN A 461 -43.69 -7.77 4.42
C GLN A 461 -42.24 -7.95 4.88
N LEU A 462 -41.71 -7.03 5.69
CA LEU A 462 -40.36 -7.11 6.25
C LEU A 462 -40.14 -8.37 7.12
N LEU A 463 -41.14 -8.76 7.92
CA LEU A 463 -41.08 -9.94 8.79
C LEU A 463 -41.26 -11.27 8.04
N THR A 464 -41.74 -11.24 6.80
CA THR A 464 -41.95 -12.46 6.01
C THR A 464 -40.64 -12.92 5.36
N PHE A 465 -40.08 -14.03 5.87
CA PHE A 465 -38.75 -14.53 5.51
C PHE A 465 -38.57 -14.87 4.01
N ASN A 466 -39.61 -15.37 3.34
CA ASN A 466 -39.53 -15.93 1.98
C ASN A 466 -39.71 -14.90 0.85
N ASN A 467 -39.68 -13.60 1.13
CA ASN A 467 -39.77 -12.59 0.07
C ASN A 467 -38.48 -11.78 -0.09
N ASP A 468 -38.40 -11.10 -1.23
CA ASP A 468 -37.22 -10.34 -1.62
C ASP A 468 -37.03 -9.05 -0.82
N HIS A 469 -38.11 -8.44 -0.34
CA HIS A 469 -38.09 -7.21 0.44
C HIS A 469 -38.24 -7.48 1.95
N SER A 470 -37.45 -8.41 2.47
CA SER A 470 -37.50 -8.91 3.84
C SER A 470 -36.33 -8.41 4.69
N LEU A 471 -36.49 -8.47 6.02
CA LEU A 471 -35.38 -8.25 6.95
C LEU A 471 -34.22 -9.22 6.73
N ASN A 472 -34.50 -10.43 6.26
CA ASN A 472 -33.45 -11.39 5.93
C ASN A 472 -32.55 -10.86 4.82
N THR A 473 -33.12 -10.26 3.77
CA THR A 473 -32.35 -9.61 2.70
C THR A 473 -31.51 -8.46 3.23
N LEU A 474 -32.07 -7.63 4.11
CA LEU A 474 -31.31 -6.53 4.72
C LEU A 474 -30.20 -7.01 5.66
N ASN A 475 -30.39 -8.12 6.36
CA ASN A 475 -29.37 -8.74 7.22
C ASN A 475 -28.22 -9.33 6.39
N GLU A 476 -28.52 -9.93 5.23
CA GLU A 476 -27.49 -10.42 4.30
C GLU A 476 -26.60 -9.29 3.77
N TYR A 477 -27.10 -8.06 3.64
CA TYR A 477 -26.27 -6.91 3.24
C TYR A 477 -25.20 -6.53 4.27
N VAL A 478 -25.42 -6.84 5.56
CA VAL A 478 -24.50 -6.47 6.65
C VAL A 478 -23.68 -7.67 7.14
N HIS A 479 -24.29 -8.85 7.20
CA HIS A 479 -23.68 -10.06 7.78
C HIS A 479 -23.39 -11.15 6.76
N GLY A 480 -23.97 -11.05 5.55
CA GLY A 480 -23.80 -12.02 4.48
C GLY A 480 -22.47 -11.84 3.74
N LYS A 481 -22.08 -12.90 3.01
CA LYS A 481 -20.88 -12.90 2.17
C LYS A 481 -21.19 -12.91 0.67
N LYS A 482 -22.46 -13.12 0.30
CA LYS A 482 -22.89 -13.25 -1.10
C LYS A 482 -23.48 -11.92 -1.57
N LEU A 483 -23.06 -11.47 -2.75
CA LEU A 483 -23.68 -10.37 -3.47
C LEU A 483 -24.99 -10.88 -4.08
N HIS A 484 -26.13 -10.43 -3.55
CA HIS A 484 -27.44 -10.76 -4.10
C HIS A 484 -28.36 -9.55 -3.93
N LYS A 485 -29.12 -9.20 -4.97
CA LYS A 485 -30.11 -8.11 -4.96
C LYS A 485 -29.53 -6.74 -4.58
N VAL A 486 -28.35 -6.40 -5.09
CA VAL A 486 -27.71 -5.10 -4.85
C VAL A 486 -27.85 -4.15 -6.05
N GLU A 487 -28.58 -4.55 -7.09
CA GLU A 487 -28.81 -3.71 -8.26
C GLU A 487 -29.57 -2.44 -7.88
N ALA A 488 -29.18 -1.30 -8.46
CA ALA A 488 -29.76 0.00 -8.10
C ALA A 488 -31.29 0.06 -8.18
N GLN A 489 -31.87 -0.58 -9.20
CA GLN A 489 -33.33 -0.64 -9.36
C GLN A 489 -34.02 -1.46 -8.27
N PHE A 490 -33.34 -2.48 -7.73
CA PHE A 490 -33.87 -3.25 -6.61
C PHE A 490 -33.85 -2.42 -5.33
N LEU A 491 -32.72 -1.77 -5.04
CA LEU A 491 -32.56 -0.93 -3.84
C LEU A 491 -33.54 0.25 -3.83
N ASN A 492 -33.73 0.90 -4.98
CA ASN A 492 -34.71 1.97 -5.16
C ASN A 492 -36.15 1.48 -4.86
N ARG A 493 -36.54 0.32 -5.39
CA ARG A 493 -37.86 -0.27 -5.10
C ARG A 493 -38.01 -0.68 -3.64
N PHE A 494 -36.93 -1.15 -3.01
CA PHE A 494 -36.93 -1.47 -1.58
C PHE A 494 -37.19 -0.20 -0.76
N TRP A 495 -36.50 0.90 -1.07
CA TRP A 495 -36.73 2.19 -0.42
C TRP A 495 -38.16 2.69 -0.60
N ASP A 496 -38.72 2.59 -1.80
CA ASP A 496 -40.10 3.01 -2.10
C ASP A 496 -41.10 2.17 -1.28
N MET A 497 -40.84 0.87 -1.14
CA MET A 497 -41.64 -0.01 -0.29
C MET A 497 -41.55 0.38 1.20
N LEU A 498 -40.41 0.90 1.68
CA LEU A 498 -40.26 1.36 3.06
C LEU A 498 -40.90 2.73 3.35
N SER A 499 -41.19 3.52 2.31
CA SER A 499 -41.60 4.91 2.45
C SER A 499 -42.86 5.12 3.32
N PRO A 500 -43.94 4.29 3.23
CA PRO A 500 -45.10 4.41 4.12
C PRO A 500 -44.74 4.21 5.60
N LEU A 501 -43.83 3.26 5.88
CA LEU A 501 -43.35 3.02 7.24
C LEU A 501 -42.52 4.20 7.76
N PHE A 502 -41.62 4.75 6.94
CA PHE A 502 -40.85 5.94 7.32
C PHE A 502 -41.73 7.18 7.52
N GLY A 503 -42.87 7.28 6.82
CA GLY A 503 -43.87 8.32 7.05
C GLY A 503 -44.36 8.33 8.50
N VAL A 504 -44.62 7.15 9.06
CA VAL A 504 -45.06 7.00 10.46
C VAL A 504 -43.91 7.14 11.45
N LEU A 505 -42.78 6.45 11.20
CA LEU A 505 -41.69 6.38 12.18
C LEU A 505 -40.95 7.71 12.36
N ILE A 506 -40.74 8.45 11.27
CA ILE A 506 -39.87 9.64 11.26
C ILE A 506 -40.45 10.80 10.44
N GLY A 507 -41.74 10.75 10.10
CA GLY A 507 -42.42 11.85 9.40
C GLY A 507 -41.93 12.09 7.97
N LEU A 508 -41.48 11.05 7.27
CA LEU A 508 -41.07 11.15 5.87
C LEU A 508 -42.23 11.67 5.00
N LYS A 509 -42.04 12.82 4.35
CA LYS A 509 -43.02 13.45 3.47
C LYS A 509 -42.37 14.22 2.32
N GLU A 510 -43.14 14.47 1.27
CA GLU A 510 -42.78 15.38 0.19
C GLU A 510 -42.93 16.85 0.66
N VAL A 511 -42.05 17.75 0.23
CA VAL A 511 -41.95 19.17 0.63
C VAL A 511 -41.93 20.10 -0.56
#